data_AF-A0A5C8G8F4-F1
#
_entry.id   AF-A0A5C8G8F4-F1
#
_cell.length_a   1.000
_cell.length_b   1.000
_cell.length_c   1.000
_cell.angle_alpha   90.00
_cell.angle_beta   90.00
_cell.angle_gamma   90.00
#
_symmetry.space_group_name_H-M   'P 1'
#
loop_
_entity.id
_entity.type
_entity.pdbx_description
1 polymer ?
#
loop_
_entity_poly.entity_id
_entity_poly.type
_entity_poly.pdbx_seq_one_letter_code
_entity_poly.pdbx_strand_id
1 'polypeptide(L)'
;MLDKPKEYKEIEARQNDKTIYAEDINQIIKNIELIKGGASSEAPAGNIKDIYERLNRRADAPVESEGGVVSSRCVSFDNSKINLDFSSDEDNFPPIKKQLKEIYNIKLIDESDIAYNFVLEKNNDKYIFKGSIKETLSKSSFMLKISEFDGIKDGGLIIAELSQFFYCGKKTQSKENEIKNESTNSNLFFKYTFNNAFGMPVFNIYNDNIESNNEKQIIIFNIDIPIENIQNGQNYILASYGNLNYTYLKIENQNNRIFIKGNITCPNNSSQIVIYSNGILENYFNIEDNKSDSLYIKAIEGYITSNTNKDLKYYIRKEISDLSSFQSYIENATVYCIEVKHSDGTNIETDEIISFNMATHKNTDIYKIQKEINIQSAIEVLDKKVNELMNHLRLGDNFDIYNFEKSEILIGENTLTDNNTKDCSNLTLIKNIEGYYRLKGNIELLGNNSEDSTVIIKTTNKINKKLTRNIIPIIKDEIIGIQLTPLYYNNYLYLHGKFSNGNSITNLDDIKIIDNKICLFNNSIINSAEFSEDFGIYATYGKLPYDNIKYKLKGQLILIESQIMTYTNIGMLDFFEDKINYKISTGKENLQIMISNQGAGTMLALSGTAGQTYNLDWELPKQPV
;
A
#
# COMPACT_ATOMS: atom_id res chain seq x y z
N MET A 1 13.73 40.75 13.50
CA MET A 1 14.81 39.84 13.06
C MET A 1 15.81 39.76 14.19
N LEU A 2 16.00 38.57 14.77
CA LEU A 2 17.04 38.36 15.79
C LEU A 2 18.28 37.81 15.08
N ASP A 3 19.40 38.53 15.21
CA ASP A 3 20.67 38.14 14.60
C ASP A 3 21.26 36.89 15.26
N LYS A 4 21.86 36.02 14.44
CA LYS A 4 22.56 34.82 14.92
C LYS A 4 23.80 35.21 15.75
N PRO A 5 24.11 34.48 16.84
CA PRO A 5 25.28 34.77 17.65
C PRO A 5 26.58 34.59 16.86
N LYS A 6 27.52 35.53 17.07
CA LYS A 6 28.80 35.64 16.34
C LYS A 6 29.97 34.87 16.97
N GLU A 7 29.77 34.26 18.14
CA GLU A 7 30.78 33.39 18.77
C GLU A 7 30.10 32.14 19.35
N TYR A 8 30.63 30.98 18.98
CA TYR A 8 30.29 29.69 19.59
C TYR A 8 31.45 29.30 20.51
N LYS A 9 31.17 29.09 21.80
CA LYS A 9 32.12 28.46 22.72
C LYS A 9 31.87 26.96 22.71
N GLU A 10 32.85 26.18 22.28
CA GLU A 10 32.87 24.74 22.56
C GLU A 10 32.97 24.53 24.08
N ILE A 11 32.06 23.72 24.60
CA ILE A 11 32.10 23.23 25.99
C ILE A 11 32.39 21.73 25.88
N GLU A 12 33.53 21.30 26.40
CA GLU A 12 33.86 19.87 26.47
C GLU A 12 32.82 19.13 27.30
N ALA A 13 32.29 18.03 26.76
CA ALA A 13 31.36 17.17 27.47
C ALA A 13 32.10 16.51 28.65
N ARG A 14 31.74 16.92 29.89
CA ARG A 14 32.20 16.26 31.12
C ARG A 14 31.44 14.95 31.33
N GLN A 15 31.83 13.88 30.64
CA GLN A 15 31.64 12.52 31.15
C GLN A 15 32.87 11.66 30.85
N ASN A 16 33.58 11.30 31.92
CA ASN A 16 34.64 10.29 31.88
C ASN A 16 34.01 8.91 31.65
N ASP A 17 34.72 8.07 30.89
CA ASP A 17 34.43 6.66 30.65
C ASP A 17 34.00 5.92 31.93
N LYS A 18 32.69 5.81 32.13
CA LYS A 18 32.09 4.84 33.04
C LYS A 18 30.83 4.28 32.40
N THR A 19 30.93 3.04 31.96
CA THR A 19 29.79 2.16 31.71
C THR A 19 28.82 2.23 32.90
N ILE A 20 27.60 2.71 32.67
CA ILE A 20 26.55 2.72 33.68
C ILE A 20 25.71 1.46 33.49
N TYR A 21 25.86 0.49 34.40
CA TYR A 21 24.95 -0.65 34.49
C TYR A 21 23.63 -0.17 35.11
N ALA A 22 22.55 -0.23 34.33
CA ALA A 22 21.22 0.07 34.81
C ALA A 22 20.60 -1.20 35.41
N GLU A 23 20.61 -1.33 36.74
CA GLU A 23 20.00 -2.48 37.43
C GLU A 23 18.47 -2.37 37.59
N ASP A 24 17.85 -1.23 37.24
CA ASP A 24 16.39 -1.07 37.36
C ASP A 24 15.83 -0.13 36.27
N ILE A 25 14.79 -0.57 35.57
CA ILE A 25 14.14 0.16 34.45
C ILE A 25 13.57 1.50 34.92
N ASN A 26 13.17 1.60 36.20
CA ASN A 26 12.71 2.86 36.78
C ASN A 26 13.82 3.92 36.84
N GLN A 27 15.08 3.50 36.98
CA GLN A 27 16.23 4.41 36.94
C GLN A 27 16.51 4.89 35.52
N ILE A 28 16.29 4.03 34.51
CA ILE A 28 16.41 4.38 33.09
C ILE A 28 15.36 5.41 32.69
N ILE A 29 14.10 5.20 33.08
CA ILE A 29 13.00 6.12 32.80
C ILE A 29 13.25 7.48 33.47
N LYS A 30 13.69 7.47 34.74
CA LYS A 30 14.04 8.70 35.48
C LYS A 30 15.20 9.47 34.83
N ASN A 31 16.18 8.76 34.28
CA ASN A 31 17.30 9.38 33.56
C ASN A 31 16.87 9.95 32.20
N ILE A 32 15.95 9.30 31.48
CA ILE A 32 15.40 9.80 30.22
C ILE A 32 14.60 11.09 30.42
N GLU A 33 13.80 11.18 31.49
CA GLU A 33 13.05 12.39 31.87
C GLU A 33 13.98 13.56 32.26
N LEU A 34 15.05 13.27 33.02
CA LEU A 34 16.10 14.24 33.36
C LEU A 34 16.85 14.77 32.12
N ILE A 35 17.11 13.90 31.13
CA ILE A 35 17.76 14.27 29.85
C ILE A 35 16.85 15.15 28.99
N LYS A 36 15.52 15.00 29.09
CA LYS A 36 14.52 15.82 28.37
C LYS A 36 14.19 17.16 29.05
N GLY A 37 14.76 17.44 30.23
CA GLY A 37 14.55 18.70 30.95
C GLY A 37 13.25 18.78 31.76
N GLY A 38 12.54 17.66 31.96
CA GLY A 38 11.34 17.56 32.79
C GLY A 38 11.65 17.43 34.29
N ALA A 39 10.67 17.75 35.14
CA ALA A 39 10.78 17.52 36.59
C ALA A 39 10.52 16.04 36.94
N SER A 40 11.23 15.51 37.93
CA SER A 40 11.18 14.08 38.34
C SER A 40 9.79 13.54 38.77
N SER A 41 8.75 14.37 38.78
CA SER A 41 7.38 14.04 39.16
C SER A 41 6.45 13.74 37.97
N GLU A 42 6.90 13.82 36.72
CA GLU A 42 6.08 13.56 35.52
C GLU A 42 6.19 12.12 34.98
N ALA A 43 6.44 11.13 35.84
CA ALA A 43 6.40 9.72 35.43
C ALA A 43 4.95 9.20 35.30
N PRO A 44 4.62 8.33 34.33
CA PRO A 44 3.28 7.74 34.20
C PRO A 44 2.93 6.84 35.40
N ALA A 45 1.69 6.97 35.88
CA ALA A 45 1.13 6.18 36.98
C ALA A 45 0.84 4.73 36.55
N GLY A 46 1.85 3.86 36.65
CA GLY A 46 1.70 2.41 36.54
C GLY A 46 2.97 1.72 37.01
N ASN A 47 3.02 1.33 38.28
CA ASN A 47 4.20 0.77 38.94
C ASN A 47 4.17 -0.77 38.84
N ILE A 48 5.30 -1.45 38.59
CA ILE A 48 5.45 -2.92 38.68
C ILE A 48 4.93 -3.51 40.01
N LYS A 49 4.89 -2.72 41.08
CA LYS A 49 4.23 -3.04 42.35
C LYS A 49 2.75 -3.40 42.17
N ASP A 50 2.05 -2.79 41.23
CA ASP A 50 0.66 -3.11 40.87
C ASP A 50 0.54 -4.47 40.16
N ILE A 51 1.59 -4.88 39.43
CA ILE A 51 1.66 -6.20 38.77
C ILE A 51 2.05 -7.28 39.80
N TYR A 52 2.97 -6.96 40.72
CA TYR A 52 3.40 -7.82 41.82
C TYR A 52 2.25 -8.09 42.82
N GLU A 53 1.45 -7.07 43.16
CA GLU A 53 0.24 -7.25 43.97
C GLU A 53 -0.84 -8.07 43.25
N ARG A 54 -0.98 -7.94 41.92
CA ARG A 54 -1.92 -8.74 41.12
C ARG A 54 -1.54 -10.22 41.03
N LEU A 55 -0.24 -10.53 41.04
CA LEU A 55 0.26 -11.90 41.06
C LEU A 55 0.11 -12.54 42.45
N ASN A 56 0.38 -11.80 43.53
CA ASN A 56 0.18 -12.29 44.89
C ASN A 56 -1.30 -12.45 45.29
N ARG A 57 -2.22 -11.63 44.75
CA ARG A 57 -3.67 -11.79 45.02
C ARG A 57 -4.32 -13.01 44.33
N ARG A 58 -3.62 -13.70 43.42
CA ARG A 58 -4.05 -15.00 42.90
C ARG A 58 -3.70 -16.18 43.81
N ALA A 59 -3.01 -15.94 44.93
CA ALA A 59 -2.56 -16.96 45.88
C ALA A 59 -3.50 -17.17 47.08
N ASP A 60 -4.74 -16.68 47.07
CA ASP A 60 -5.76 -16.97 48.11
C ASP A 60 -6.53 -18.27 47.84
N ALA A 61 -5.86 -19.31 47.31
CA ALA A 61 -6.36 -20.68 47.30
C ALA A 61 -5.47 -21.50 48.26
N PRO A 62 -6.05 -22.18 49.26
CA PRO A 62 -5.29 -22.78 50.35
C PRO A 62 -4.62 -24.05 49.86
N VAL A 63 -3.29 -24.02 49.71
CA VAL A 63 -2.47 -25.22 49.79
C VAL A 63 -1.26 -24.90 50.66
N GLU A 64 -1.23 -25.57 51.80
CA GLU A 64 -0.16 -25.58 52.79
C GLU A 64 1.16 -26.05 52.16
N SER A 65 2.19 -25.21 52.18
CA SER A 65 3.57 -25.60 52.53
C SER A 65 4.52 -24.40 52.41
N GLU A 66 4.98 -23.96 53.57
CA GLU A 66 6.23 -23.23 53.87
C GLU A 66 6.90 -22.38 52.77
N GLY A 67 6.76 -21.06 52.90
CA GLY A 67 7.92 -20.15 52.84
C GLY A 67 8.68 -20.06 51.52
N GLY A 68 8.01 -19.79 50.41
CA GLY A 68 8.66 -19.42 49.14
C GLY A 68 8.23 -18.05 48.66
N VAL A 69 8.99 -16.99 49.00
CA VAL A 69 8.87 -15.69 48.32
C VAL A 69 9.18 -15.94 46.84
N VAL A 70 8.20 -15.73 45.95
CA VAL A 70 8.44 -15.78 44.50
C VAL A 70 9.36 -14.60 44.15
N SER A 71 10.66 -14.89 44.08
CA SER A 71 11.66 -13.98 43.55
C SER A 71 11.35 -13.72 42.07
N SER A 72 11.56 -12.49 41.61
CA SER A 72 11.54 -12.14 40.18
C SER A 72 12.48 -13.01 39.32
N ARG A 73 13.41 -13.75 39.94
CA ARG A 73 14.26 -14.76 39.29
C ARG A 73 13.55 -16.06 38.91
N CYS A 74 12.30 -16.29 39.36
CA CYS A 74 11.56 -17.55 39.13
C CYS A 74 10.54 -17.47 37.99
N VAL A 75 10.42 -16.32 37.30
CA VAL A 75 9.68 -16.24 36.03
C VAL A 75 10.67 -16.48 34.91
N SER A 76 10.89 -17.74 34.54
CA SER A 76 11.54 -18.08 33.29
C SER A 76 10.48 -18.22 32.20
N PHE A 77 10.54 -17.37 31.18
CA PHE A 77 9.81 -17.60 29.95
C PHE A 77 10.50 -18.75 29.21
N ASP A 78 9.86 -19.92 29.16
CA ASP A 78 10.33 -21.01 28.32
C ASP A 78 9.99 -20.69 26.84
N ASN A 79 10.89 -19.95 26.20
CA ASN A 79 10.83 -19.68 24.77
C ASN A 79 11.27 -20.87 23.92
N SER A 80 11.68 -22.01 24.50
CA SER A 80 12.17 -23.16 23.72
C SER A 80 11.11 -23.78 22.80
N LYS A 81 9.83 -23.48 23.05
CA LYS A 81 8.69 -23.88 22.20
C LYS A 81 8.00 -22.72 21.49
N ILE A 82 8.36 -21.47 21.79
CA ILE A 82 7.91 -20.30 21.04
C ILE A 82 8.96 -20.03 19.96
N ASN A 83 8.94 -20.88 18.93
CA ASN A 83 9.61 -20.57 17.68
C ASN A 83 8.69 -19.67 16.86
N LEU A 84 8.44 -18.45 17.38
CA LEU A 84 7.87 -17.38 16.56
C LEU A 84 9.03 -16.83 15.74
N ASP A 85 9.35 -17.56 14.69
CA ASP A 85 10.21 -17.08 13.63
C ASP A 85 9.47 -15.93 12.95
N PHE A 86 9.84 -14.71 13.31
CA PHE A 86 9.51 -13.53 12.54
C PHE A 86 10.55 -13.32 11.43
N SER A 87 11.10 -14.40 10.86
CA SER A 87 11.61 -14.39 9.50
C SER A 87 10.43 -14.09 8.56
N SER A 88 10.13 -12.81 8.37
CA SER A 88 9.86 -12.43 7.00
C SER A 88 11.13 -12.80 6.23
N ASP A 89 11.05 -13.77 5.32
CA ASP A 89 12.05 -13.94 4.25
C ASP A 89 12.17 -12.69 3.34
N GLU A 90 11.59 -11.57 3.76
CA GLU A 90 11.72 -10.23 3.22
C GLU A 90 12.25 -9.33 4.32
N ASP A 91 13.56 -9.40 4.56
CA ASP A 91 14.28 -8.33 5.23
C ASP A 91 14.00 -7.02 4.47
N ASN A 92 13.09 -6.20 5.01
CA ASN A 92 12.70 -4.91 4.44
C ASN A 92 13.84 -3.89 4.57
N PHE A 93 14.86 -4.05 3.74
CA PHE A 93 15.64 -2.94 3.23
C PHE A 93 14.77 -2.16 2.22
N PRO A 94 14.95 -0.82 2.09
CA PRO A 94 14.35 -0.12 0.97
C PRO A 94 14.77 -0.84 -0.33
N PRO A 95 13.82 -1.33 -1.14
CA PRO A 95 14.13 -2.11 -2.32
C PRO A 95 15.14 -1.36 -3.19
N ILE A 96 16.20 -2.05 -3.63
CA ILE A 96 17.17 -1.47 -4.58
C ILE A 96 16.44 -1.03 -5.88
N LYS A 97 15.26 -1.60 -6.19
CA LYS A 97 14.28 -1.02 -7.14
C LYS A 97 12.82 -1.39 -6.84
N LYS A 98 11.93 -0.57 -7.42
CA LYS A 98 10.46 -0.63 -7.43
C LYS A 98 9.93 -1.96 -7.99
N GLN A 99 8.74 -2.37 -7.54
CA GLN A 99 7.97 -3.44 -8.18
C GLN A 99 7.91 -3.24 -9.69
N LEU A 100 8.09 -4.33 -10.45
CA LEU A 100 7.98 -4.28 -11.91
C LEU A 100 6.56 -3.83 -12.30
N LYS A 101 6.47 -2.87 -13.21
CA LYS A 101 5.18 -2.39 -13.73
C LYS A 101 4.52 -3.46 -14.57
N GLU A 102 3.21 -3.33 -14.72
CA GLU A 102 2.45 -4.17 -15.66
C GLU A 102 2.74 -3.82 -17.11
N ILE A 103 3.04 -2.55 -17.42
CA ILE A 103 3.28 -2.08 -18.78
C ILE A 103 4.44 -1.09 -18.78
N TYR A 104 5.38 -1.27 -19.70
CA TYR A 104 6.44 -0.31 -20.02
C TYR A 104 6.36 0.11 -21.48
N ASN A 105 6.51 1.40 -21.74
CA ASN A 105 6.58 1.95 -23.10
C ASN A 105 8.05 2.07 -23.54
N ILE A 106 8.35 1.71 -24.78
CA ILE A 106 9.72 1.69 -25.30
C ILE A 106 9.72 2.38 -26.67
N LYS A 107 10.63 3.33 -26.87
CA LYS A 107 10.83 3.96 -28.19
C LYS A 107 12.10 3.44 -28.82
N LEU A 108 11.95 2.87 -30.02
CA LEU A 108 13.04 2.37 -30.83
C LEU A 108 13.23 3.25 -32.06
N ILE A 109 14.47 3.39 -32.52
CA ILE A 109 14.84 4.14 -33.72
C ILE A 109 15.64 3.22 -34.65
N ASP A 110 15.23 3.13 -35.92
CA ASP A 110 15.95 2.33 -36.91
C ASP A 110 17.20 3.04 -37.47
N GLU A 111 17.88 2.40 -38.44
CA GLU A 111 19.05 2.98 -39.12
C GLU A 111 18.70 4.20 -39.99
N SER A 112 17.42 4.40 -40.33
CA SER A 112 16.89 5.53 -41.09
C SER A 112 16.34 6.66 -40.19
N ASP A 113 16.59 6.58 -38.88
CA ASP A 113 16.11 7.50 -37.85
C ASP A 113 14.57 7.60 -37.74
N ILE A 114 13.84 6.54 -38.14
CA ILE A 114 12.39 6.43 -37.92
C ILE A 114 12.13 5.87 -36.53
N ALA A 115 11.25 6.54 -35.78
CA ALA A 115 10.85 6.13 -34.43
C ALA A 115 9.64 5.17 -34.46
N TYR A 116 9.72 4.10 -33.67
CA TYR A 116 8.67 3.10 -33.48
C TYR A 116 8.36 2.95 -31.99
N ASN A 117 7.09 2.72 -31.68
CA ASN A 117 6.63 2.48 -30.32
C ASN A 117 6.48 0.98 -30.08
N PHE A 118 7.12 0.52 -29.01
CA PHE A 118 7.07 -0.84 -28.50
C PHE A 118 6.53 -0.84 -27.08
N VAL A 119 6.02 -1.98 -26.67
CA VAL A 119 5.51 -2.19 -25.32
C VAL A 119 6.09 -3.47 -24.75
N LEU A 120 6.45 -3.43 -23.47
CA LEU A 120 6.75 -4.61 -22.67
C LEU A 120 5.63 -4.75 -21.62
N GLU A 121 4.76 -5.74 -21.82
CA GLU A 121 3.57 -5.93 -20.97
C GLU A 121 3.62 -7.23 -20.17
N LYS A 122 3.13 -7.20 -18.94
CA LYS A 122 2.95 -8.37 -18.10
C LYS A 122 1.73 -9.15 -18.57
N ASN A 123 1.91 -10.46 -18.74
CA ASN A 123 0.84 -11.40 -19.02
C ASN A 123 1.04 -12.63 -18.13
N ASN A 124 0.28 -12.72 -17.04
CA ASN A 124 0.35 -13.80 -16.05
C ASN A 124 1.79 -14.07 -15.54
N ASP A 125 2.40 -15.13 -16.06
CA ASP A 125 3.70 -15.70 -15.69
C ASP A 125 4.86 -15.24 -16.61
N LYS A 126 4.60 -14.32 -17.55
CA LYS A 126 5.59 -13.79 -18.48
C LYS A 126 5.42 -12.31 -18.75
N TYR A 127 6.44 -11.70 -19.34
CA TYR A 127 6.38 -10.41 -20.01
C TYR A 127 6.45 -10.60 -21.52
N ILE A 128 5.74 -9.77 -22.27
CA ILE A 128 5.66 -9.84 -23.73
C ILE A 128 6.20 -8.54 -24.29
N PHE A 129 7.31 -8.61 -25.02
CA PHE A 129 7.86 -7.49 -25.76
C PHE A 129 7.26 -7.47 -27.17
N LYS A 130 6.40 -6.48 -27.44
CA LYS A 130 5.62 -6.40 -28.66
C LYS A 130 5.72 -5.06 -29.37
N GLY A 131 5.67 -5.12 -30.69
CA GLY A 131 5.71 -3.96 -31.58
C GLY A 131 5.96 -4.37 -33.01
N SER A 132 6.06 -3.39 -33.91
CA SER A 132 6.36 -3.64 -35.33
C SER A 132 7.20 -2.52 -35.90
N ILE A 133 8.10 -2.88 -36.82
CA ILE A 133 8.90 -1.93 -37.61
C ILE A 133 8.69 -2.17 -39.10
N LYS A 134 9.14 -1.21 -39.91
CA LYS A 134 9.20 -1.33 -41.35
C LYS A 134 10.64 -1.23 -41.83
N GLU A 135 11.25 -2.38 -42.15
CA GLU A 135 12.68 -2.48 -42.41
C GLU A 135 12.97 -3.14 -43.76
N THR A 136 14.05 -2.72 -44.42
CA THR A 136 14.53 -3.41 -45.62
C THR A 136 15.42 -4.57 -45.22
N LEU A 137 14.98 -5.80 -45.51
CA LEU A 137 15.73 -7.02 -45.26
C LEU A 137 16.81 -7.26 -46.35
N SER A 138 17.67 -6.27 -46.62
CA SER A 138 18.79 -6.40 -47.56
C SER A 138 20.09 -6.87 -46.89
N LYS A 139 20.14 -6.85 -45.56
CA LYS A 139 21.29 -7.25 -44.74
C LYS A 139 20.96 -8.48 -43.89
N SER A 140 21.98 -9.26 -43.54
CA SER A 140 21.87 -10.37 -42.57
C SER A 140 21.61 -9.90 -41.13
N SER A 141 21.68 -8.58 -40.88
CA SER A 141 21.32 -7.97 -39.59
C SER A 141 20.97 -6.50 -39.73
N PHE A 142 20.16 -5.99 -38.80
CA PHE A 142 19.88 -4.56 -38.63
C PHE A 142 19.86 -4.20 -37.14
N MET A 143 20.08 -2.92 -36.84
CA MET A 143 20.13 -2.38 -35.48
C MET A 143 18.95 -1.46 -35.19
N LEU A 144 18.33 -1.65 -34.03
CA LEU A 144 17.33 -0.77 -33.44
C LEU A 144 17.92 -0.10 -32.19
N LYS A 145 18.01 1.22 -32.19
CA LYS A 145 18.51 2.02 -31.06
C LYS A 145 17.36 2.30 -30.11
N ILE A 146 17.57 2.25 -28.80
CA ILE A 146 16.52 2.55 -27.81
C ILE A 146 16.70 3.99 -27.33
N SER A 147 15.76 4.88 -27.67
CA SER A 147 15.86 6.30 -27.29
C SER A 147 15.12 6.63 -25.99
N GLU A 148 14.14 5.81 -25.62
CA GLU A 148 13.35 6.04 -24.40
C GLU A 148 12.82 4.73 -23.84
N PHE A 149 12.87 4.58 -22.52
CA PHE A 149 12.21 3.51 -21.77
C PHE A 149 11.37 4.11 -20.66
N ASP A 150 10.05 4.09 -20.82
CA ASP A 150 9.08 4.55 -19.82
C ASP A 150 9.36 5.97 -19.30
N GLY A 151 9.70 6.88 -20.23
CA GLY A 151 10.09 8.26 -19.95
C GLY A 151 11.58 8.47 -19.60
N ILE A 152 12.35 7.41 -19.36
CA ILE A 152 13.80 7.49 -19.13
C ILE A 152 14.51 7.68 -20.46
N LYS A 153 15.41 8.67 -20.54
CA LYS A 153 16.23 8.99 -21.72
C LYS A 153 17.74 8.84 -21.50
N ASP A 154 18.18 8.57 -20.28
CA ASP A 154 19.58 8.32 -19.98
C ASP A 154 19.94 6.89 -20.42
N GLY A 155 20.92 6.76 -21.32
CA GLY A 155 21.28 5.48 -21.93
C GLY A 155 21.75 4.43 -20.92
N GLY A 156 22.53 4.84 -19.91
CA GLY A 156 23.02 3.95 -18.86
C GLY A 156 21.90 3.42 -17.97
N LEU A 157 20.93 4.28 -17.64
CA LEU A 157 19.72 3.88 -16.89
C LEU A 157 18.82 2.96 -17.71
N ILE A 158 18.62 3.23 -19.00
CA ILE A 158 17.84 2.36 -19.89
C ILE A 158 18.46 0.95 -19.96
N ILE A 159 19.79 0.85 -20.08
CA ILE A 159 20.51 -0.43 -20.06
C ILE A 159 20.26 -1.16 -18.74
N ALA A 160 20.34 -0.46 -17.61
CA ALA A 160 20.10 -1.05 -16.29
C ALA A 160 18.65 -1.52 -16.08
N GLU A 161 17.66 -0.88 -16.72
CA GLU A 161 16.27 -1.31 -16.62
C GLU A 161 15.96 -2.51 -17.53
N LEU A 162 16.36 -2.44 -18.81
CA LEU A 162 16.05 -3.48 -19.80
C LEU A 162 16.86 -4.77 -19.61
N SER A 163 18.05 -4.70 -19.03
CA SER A 163 18.88 -5.87 -18.76
C SER A 163 18.29 -6.84 -17.73
N GLN A 164 17.23 -6.43 -17.01
CA GLN A 164 16.45 -7.33 -16.17
C GLN A 164 15.66 -8.34 -17.01
N PHE A 165 15.22 -7.93 -18.20
CA PHE A 165 14.38 -8.73 -19.10
C PHE A 165 15.18 -9.40 -20.21
N PHE A 166 16.27 -8.77 -20.66
CA PHE A 166 17.10 -9.26 -21.75
C PHE A 166 18.54 -9.42 -21.29
N TYR A 167 19.10 -10.62 -21.45
CA TYR A 167 20.51 -10.85 -21.13
C TYR A 167 21.41 -10.05 -22.10
N CYS A 168 22.17 -9.10 -21.56
CA CYS A 168 23.02 -8.23 -22.34
C CYS A 168 24.18 -9.01 -23.01
N GLY A 169 24.46 -8.77 -24.28
CA GLY A 169 25.56 -9.45 -24.99
C GLY A 169 25.24 -10.84 -25.54
N LYS A 170 24.12 -11.46 -25.15
CA LYS A 170 23.79 -12.83 -25.55
C LYS A 170 22.93 -12.86 -26.82
N LYS A 171 23.43 -13.56 -27.84
CA LYS A 171 22.66 -13.85 -29.06
C LYS A 171 21.63 -14.93 -28.77
N THR A 172 20.35 -14.54 -28.80
CA THR A 172 19.21 -15.38 -28.47
C THR A 172 18.46 -15.75 -29.74
N GLN A 173 18.14 -17.04 -29.89
CA GLN A 173 17.29 -17.53 -30.96
C GLN A 173 15.83 -17.23 -30.61
N SER A 174 15.12 -16.51 -31.48
CA SER A 174 13.67 -16.32 -31.30
C SER A 174 12.93 -17.65 -31.49
N LYS A 175 11.87 -17.86 -30.71
CA LYS A 175 10.93 -18.97 -30.91
C LYS A 175 10.06 -18.71 -32.14
N GLU A 176 9.35 -19.74 -32.57
CA GLU A 176 8.40 -19.63 -33.67
C GLU A 176 7.39 -18.50 -33.40
N ASN A 177 7.19 -17.62 -34.39
CA ASN A 177 6.31 -16.46 -34.34
C ASN A 177 6.68 -15.32 -33.38
N GLU A 178 7.77 -15.40 -32.60
CA GLU A 178 8.21 -14.29 -31.73
C GLU A 178 8.74 -13.10 -32.53
N ILE A 179 9.41 -13.36 -33.65
CA ILE A 179 9.80 -12.34 -34.62
C ILE A 179 9.42 -12.88 -35.98
N LYS A 180 8.53 -12.17 -36.69
CA LYS A 180 8.03 -12.62 -37.99
C LYS A 180 7.96 -11.50 -39.00
N ASN A 181 8.09 -11.87 -40.25
CA ASN A 181 7.85 -10.99 -41.38
C ASN A 181 6.39 -11.15 -41.82
N GLU A 182 5.61 -10.08 -41.82
CA GLU A 182 4.20 -10.12 -42.21
C GLU A 182 4.03 -10.50 -43.69
N SER A 183 5.01 -10.16 -44.53
CA SER A 183 4.94 -10.32 -45.99
C SER A 183 5.29 -11.74 -46.47
N THR A 184 5.85 -12.59 -45.60
CA THR A 184 6.23 -13.97 -45.95
C THR A 184 5.71 -14.93 -44.89
N ASN A 185 4.88 -15.89 -45.28
CA ASN A 185 4.47 -17.03 -44.43
C ASN A 185 5.65 -18.01 -44.14
N SER A 186 6.89 -17.58 -44.37
CA SER A 186 8.08 -18.38 -44.10
C SER A 186 8.46 -18.28 -42.63
N ASN A 187 8.69 -19.43 -42.01
CA ASN A 187 9.30 -19.56 -40.68
C ASN A 187 10.76 -19.07 -40.71
N LEU A 188 10.96 -17.76 -40.85
CA LEU A 188 12.27 -17.12 -40.72
C LEU A 188 12.64 -17.10 -39.24
N PHE A 189 13.68 -17.85 -38.91
CA PHE A 189 14.24 -17.88 -37.56
C PHE A 189 15.15 -16.69 -37.35
N PHE A 190 14.65 -15.65 -36.67
CA PHE A 190 15.47 -14.50 -36.30
C PHE A 190 16.27 -14.79 -35.04
N LYS A 191 17.46 -14.20 -34.94
CA LYS A 191 18.20 -14.10 -33.68
C LYS A 191 18.20 -12.65 -33.24
N TYR A 192 18.24 -12.39 -31.94
CA TYR A 192 18.33 -11.03 -31.41
C TYR A 192 19.36 -10.94 -30.28
N THR A 193 19.93 -9.75 -30.09
CA THR A 193 20.79 -9.41 -28.96
C THR A 193 20.40 -8.04 -28.42
N PHE A 194 20.29 -7.90 -27.11
CA PHE A 194 20.29 -6.60 -26.44
C PHE A 194 21.72 -6.28 -26.02
N ASN A 195 22.26 -5.13 -26.43
CA ASN A 195 23.65 -4.74 -26.19
C ASN A 195 23.76 -3.28 -25.75
N ASN A 196 24.94 -2.92 -25.23
CA ASN A 196 25.38 -1.55 -25.11
C ASN A 196 26.44 -1.23 -26.17
N ALA A 197 26.25 -0.15 -26.93
CA ALA A 197 27.21 0.43 -27.84
C ALA A 197 27.61 1.84 -27.36
N PHE A 198 28.66 1.94 -26.53
CA PHE A 198 29.19 3.21 -26.01
C PHE A 198 28.19 4.05 -25.19
N GLY A 199 27.43 3.40 -24.32
CA GLY A 199 26.36 4.02 -23.51
C GLY A 199 24.99 3.98 -24.18
N MET A 200 24.92 3.55 -25.46
CA MET A 200 23.68 3.42 -26.21
C MET A 200 23.07 2.01 -26.06
N PRO A 201 21.86 1.87 -25.49
CA PRO A 201 21.09 0.64 -25.55
C PRO A 201 20.66 0.33 -26.99
N VAL A 202 20.95 -0.88 -27.47
CA VAL A 202 20.58 -1.33 -28.82
C VAL A 202 20.01 -2.75 -28.84
N PHE A 203 19.04 -2.98 -29.72
CA PHE A 203 18.59 -4.29 -30.16
C PHE A 203 19.15 -4.59 -31.55
N ASN A 204 20.02 -5.59 -31.67
CA ASN A 204 20.42 -6.09 -32.98
C ASN A 204 19.57 -7.31 -33.33
N ILE A 205 19.02 -7.31 -34.54
CA ILE A 205 18.26 -8.42 -35.10
C ILE A 205 19.09 -9.02 -36.23
N TYR A 206 19.18 -10.34 -36.25
CA TYR A 206 19.91 -11.11 -37.24
C TYR A 206 18.96 -12.09 -37.92
N ASN A 207 19.18 -12.31 -39.21
CA ASN A 207 18.48 -13.32 -39.97
C ASN A 207 19.49 -14.09 -40.81
N ASP A 208 19.55 -15.40 -40.60
CA ASP A 208 20.54 -16.27 -41.24
C ASP A 208 20.08 -16.76 -42.64
N ASN A 209 18.81 -16.54 -43.04
CA ASN A 209 18.19 -17.18 -44.21
C ASN A 209 17.53 -16.20 -45.20
N ILE A 210 18.19 -15.10 -45.59
CA ILE A 210 17.59 -14.12 -46.51
C ILE A 210 18.08 -14.27 -47.95
N GLU A 211 17.16 -14.50 -48.88
CA GLU A 211 17.29 -14.05 -50.27
C GLU A 211 17.11 -12.53 -50.28
N SER A 212 18.15 -11.77 -50.60
CA SER A 212 18.14 -10.31 -50.51
C SER A 212 16.96 -9.70 -51.27
N ASN A 213 16.02 -9.10 -50.54
CA ASN A 213 14.94 -8.32 -51.12
C ASN A 213 15.12 -6.85 -50.71
N ASN A 214 15.15 -5.96 -51.70
CA ASN A 214 15.35 -4.52 -51.49
C ASN A 214 14.06 -3.78 -51.09
N GLU A 215 12.94 -4.48 -50.92
CA GLU A 215 11.68 -3.90 -50.47
C GLU A 215 11.61 -3.79 -48.94
N LYS A 216 10.97 -2.71 -48.46
CA LYS A 216 10.65 -2.52 -47.04
C LYS A 216 9.54 -3.48 -46.63
N GLN A 217 9.80 -4.30 -45.62
CA GLN A 217 8.89 -5.32 -45.10
C GLN A 217 8.50 -5.00 -43.66
N ILE A 218 7.32 -5.45 -43.24
CA ILE A 218 6.84 -5.25 -41.87
C ILE A 218 7.33 -6.41 -41.02
N ILE A 219 8.14 -6.10 -40.00
CA ILE A 219 8.64 -7.07 -39.03
C ILE A 219 7.89 -6.87 -37.73
N ILE A 220 7.21 -7.92 -37.27
CA ILE A 220 6.40 -7.94 -36.06
C ILE A 220 7.17 -8.68 -34.96
N PHE A 221 7.22 -8.08 -33.78
CA PHE A 221 7.83 -8.62 -32.58
C PHE A 221 6.74 -8.97 -31.57
N ASN A 222 6.90 -10.12 -30.94
CA ASN A 222 6.06 -10.64 -29.88
C ASN A 222 6.89 -11.63 -29.03
N ILE A 223 7.97 -11.14 -28.43
CA ILE A 223 8.96 -11.96 -27.72
C ILE A 223 8.47 -12.25 -26.31
N ASP A 224 8.35 -13.54 -25.96
CA ASP A 224 7.93 -13.99 -24.64
C ASP A 224 9.13 -14.12 -23.69
N ILE A 225 9.05 -13.43 -22.55
CA ILE A 225 10.07 -13.41 -21.50
C ILE A 225 9.46 -13.98 -20.21
N PRO A 226 9.70 -15.26 -19.89
CA PRO A 226 9.20 -15.88 -18.65
C PRO A 226 9.69 -15.14 -17.41
N ILE A 227 8.84 -15.00 -16.38
CA ILE A 227 9.21 -14.29 -15.14
C ILE A 227 10.41 -14.94 -14.45
N GLU A 228 10.54 -16.27 -14.53
CA GLU A 228 11.69 -17.02 -14.00
C GLU A 228 13.04 -16.63 -14.63
N ASN A 229 13.03 -16.08 -15.85
CA ASN A 229 14.23 -15.65 -16.56
C ASN A 229 14.58 -14.18 -16.29
N ILE A 230 13.74 -13.45 -15.53
CA ILE A 230 13.95 -12.05 -15.21
C ILE A 230 15.00 -11.94 -14.11
N GLN A 231 16.13 -11.31 -14.44
CA GLN A 231 17.17 -10.93 -13.49
C GLN A 231 16.74 -9.66 -12.77
N ASN A 232 15.77 -9.79 -11.85
CA ASN A 232 15.19 -8.66 -11.13
C ASN A 232 16.31 -7.81 -10.49
N GLY A 233 16.28 -6.51 -10.77
CA GLY A 233 17.26 -5.52 -10.29
C GLY A 233 17.29 -5.34 -8.78
N GLN A 234 16.44 -6.05 -8.04
CA GLN A 234 16.53 -6.20 -6.58
C GLN A 234 17.63 -7.18 -6.16
N ASN A 235 17.87 -8.22 -6.96
CA ASN A 235 18.76 -9.32 -6.61
C ASN A 235 20.05 -9.29 -7.43
N TYR A 236 20.07 -8.58 -8.55
CA TYR A 236 21.17 -8.60 -9.50
C TYR A 236 21.48 -7.21 -10.06
N ILE A 237 22.77 -6.94 -10.23
CA ILE A 237 23.29 -5.73 -10.87
C ILE A 237 24.08 -6.15 -12.10
N LEU A 238 23.77 -5.55 -13.25
CA LEU A 238 24.55 -5.74 -14.46
C LEU A 238 25.91 -5.06 -14.30
N ALA A 239 26.97 -5.86 -14.39
CA ALA A 239 28.34 -5.40 -14.45
C ALA A 239 28.95 -5.79 -15.80
N SER A 240 29.90 -4.98 -16.28
CA SER A 240 30.65 -5.25 -17.49
C SER A 240 32.12 -4.94 -17.30
N TYR A 241 32.96 -5.79 -17.87
CA TYR A 241 34.38 -5.52 -18.00
C TYR A 241 34.67 -5.19 -19.47
N GLY A 242 34.79 -3.89 -19.78
CA GLY A 242 34.79 -3.39 -21.16
C GLY A 242 33.40 -3.40 -21.81
N ASN A 243 33.33 -3.40 -23.14
CA ASN A 243 32.07 -3.17 -23.89
C ASN A 243 31.31 -4.46 -24.27
N LEU A 244 31.87 -5.64 -24.04
CA LEU A 244 31.35 -6.90 -24.60
C LEU A 244 31.16 -8.04 -23.59
N ASN A 245 31.65 -7.89 -22.36
CA ASN A 245 31.62 -8.98 -21.37
C ASN A 245 30.75 -8.59 -20.17
N TYR A 246 29.51 -9.08 -20.20
CA TYR A 246 28.50 -8.80 -19.19
C TYR A 246 28.36 -9.95 -18.21
N THR A 247 28.21 -9.60 -16.94
CA THR A 247 27.92 -10.52 -15.84
C THR A 247 26.94 -9.86 -14.87
N TYR A 248 26.33 -10.67 -14.01
CA TYR A 248 25.42 -10.19 -12.99
C TYR A 248 26.06 -10.39 -11.62
N LEU A 249 26.28 -9.29 -10.90
CA LEU A 249 26.66 -9.33 -9.50
C LEU A 249 25.39 -9.47 -8.67
N LYS A 250 25.36 -10.45 -7.77
CA LYS A 250 24.25 -10.68 -6.86
C LYS A 250 24.28 -9.68 -5.71
N ILE A 251 23.13 -9.17 -5.34
CA ILE A 251 22.95 -8.41 -4.12
C ILE A 251 22.35 -9.34 -3.06
N GLU A 252 22.95 -9.38 -1.89
CA GLU A 252 22.46 -10.17 -0.76
C GLU A 252 22.38 -9.30 0.49
N ASN A 253 21.32 -9.52 1.28
CA ASN A 253 21.30 -9.06 2.66
C ASN A 253 21.83 -10.18 3.56
N GLN A 254 22.81 -9.87 4.40
CA GLN A 254 23.32 -10.76 5.43
C GLN A 254 23.43 -10.00 6.74
N ASN A 255 22.64 -10.39 7.74
CA ASN A 255 22.62 -9.77 9.06
C ASN A 255 22.41 -8.24 9.02
N ASN A 256 21.42 -7.78 8.26
CA ASN A 256 21.13 -6.36 8.04
C ASN A 256 22.26 -5.56 7.39
N ARG A 257 23.05 -6.19 6.53
CA ARG A 257 24.09 -5.53 5.74
C ARG A 257 23.97 -5.98 4.30
N ILE A 258 24.13 -5.02 3.37
CA ILE A 258 24.08 -5.32 1.95
C ILE A 258 25.47 -5.72 1.48
N PHE A 259 25.51 -6.83 0.75
CA PHE A 259 26.70 -7.35 0.11
C PHE A 259 26.46 -7.39 -1.39
N ILE A 260 27.46 -6.91 -2.15
CA ILE A 260 27.57 -7.20 -3.58
C ILE A 260 28.51 -8.38 -3.73
N LYS A 261 27.98 -9.47 -4.29
CA LYS A 261 28.68 -10.74 -4.46
C LYS A 261 28.74 -11.17 -5.91
N GLY A 262 29.82 -11.81 -6.29
CA GLY A 262 29.97 -12.39 -7.63
C GLY A 262 31.39 -12.27 -8.13
N ASN A 263 31.65 -12.89 -9.28
CA ASN A 263 32.98 -12.94 -9.85
C ASN A 263 32.98 -12.29 -11.23
N ILE A 264 34.06 -11.60 -11.53
CA ILE A 264 34.31 -11.03 -12.85
C ILE A 264 35.66 -11.53 -13.32
N THR A 265 35.67 -12.21 -14.48
CA THR A 265 36.90 -12.58 -15.17
C THR A 265 37.31 -11.44 -16.08
N CYS A 266 38.56 -11.00 -15.96
CA CYS A 266 39.09 -9.85 -16.69
C CYS A 266 39.61 -10.28 -18.07
N PRO A 267 38.89 -10.04 -19.18
CA PRO A 267 39.30 -10.48 -20.53
C PRO A 267 40.56 -9.78 -21.07
N ASN A 268 41.00 -8.68 -20.46
CA ASN A 268 42.17 -7.91 -20.88
C ASN A 268 42.74 -7.08 -19.71
N ASN A 269 43.96 -6.56 -19.89
CA ASN A 269 44.65 -5.65 -18.94
C ASN A 269 43.99 -4.26 -18.86
N SER A 270 42.71 -4.18 -18.50
CA SER A 270 42.05 -2.95 -18.09
C SER A 270 42.07 -2.81 -16.56
N SER A 271 41.54 -1.72 -16.02
CA SER A 271 41.38 -1.54 -14.57
C SER A 271 39.94 -1.17 -14.17
N GLN A 272 39.03 -1.10 -15.14
CA GLN A 272 37.70 -0.51 -14.94
C GLN A 272 36.59 -1.53 -15.17
N ILE A 273 35.81 -1.77 -14.11
CA ILE A 273 34.54 -2.49 -14.15
C ILE A 273 33.43 -1.45 -14.21
N VAL A 274 32.61 -1.52 -15.25
CA VAL A 274 31.43 -0.67 -15.41
C VAL A 274 30.24 -1.37 -14.75
N ILE A 275 29.55 -0.65 -13.89
CA ILE A 275 28.33 -1.06 -13.22
C ILE A 275 27.18 -0.22 -13.75
N TYR A 276 26.26 -0.90 -14.44
CA TYR A 276 25.02 -0.28 -14.90
C TYR A 276 24.05 -0.30 -13.74
N SER A 277 24.00 0.81 -13.02
CA SER A 277 23.10 0.94 -11.89
C SER A 277 22.17 2.13 -12.04
N ASN A 278 20.96 1.90 -11.56
CA ASN A 278 20.02 2.96 -11.20
C ASN A 278 20.60 3.70 -9.98
N GLY A 279 20.42 5.02 -9.89
CA GLY A 279 21.18 5.91 -8.99
C GLY A 279 21.13 5.61 -7.48
N ILE A 280 20.45 4.53 -7.08
CA ILE A 280 20.35 4.03 -5.72
C ILE A 280 21.69 3.54 -5.13
N LEU A 281 22.70 3.20 -5.94
CA LEU A 281 24.03 2.85 -5.41
C LEU A 281 24.65 4.01 -4.64
N GLU A 282 24.29 5.26 -4.96
CA GLU A 282 24.72 6.44 -4.21
C GLU A 282 24.25 6.41 -2.74
N ASN A 283 23.17 5.68 -2.44
CA ASN A 283 22.69 5.51 -1.06
C ASN A 283 23.56 4.54 -0.26
N TYR A 284 24.28 3.64 -0.93
CA TYR A 284 25.02 2.54 -0.29
C TYR A 284 26.53 2.69 -0.39
N PHE A 285 27.03 3.44 -1.38
CA PHE A 285 28.45 3.66 -1.58
C PHE A 285 28.80 5.14 -1.42
N ASN A 286 30.00 5.39 -0.93
CA ASN A 286 30.63 6.69 -1.11
C ASN A 286 31.08 6.75 -2.56
N ILE A 287 30.42 7.58 -3.35
CA ILE A 287 30.66 7.70 -4.78
C ILE A 287 31.31 9.04 -5.03
N GLU A 288 32.46 9.00 -5.67
CA GLU A 288 33.21 10.19 -6.05
C GLU A 288 32.88 10.58 -7.50
N ASP A 289 32.86 11.88 -7.78
CA ASP A 289 32.60 12.38 -9.14
C ASP A 289 33.91 12.63 -9.92
N ASN A 290 35.06 12.57 -9.25
CA ASN A 290 36.38 12.87 -9.83
C ASN A 290 37.30 11.65 -9.86
N LYS A 291 38.13 11.57 -10.91
CA LYS A 291 39.21 10.57 -11.00
C LYS A 291 40.47 11.10 -10.30
N SER A 292 40.91 10.41 -9.26
CA SER A 292 42.21 10.67 -8.61
C SER A 292 42.78 9.39 -8.00
N ASP A 293 44.07 9.14 -8.22
CA ASP A 293 44.77 8.01 -7.60
C ASP A 293 44.79 8.10 -6.06
N SER A 294 44.56 9.27 -5.48
CA SER A 294 44.44 9.46 -4.03
C SER A 294 43.13 8.91 -3.43
N LEU A 295 42.15 8.56 -4.28
CA LEU A 295 40.84 8.07 -3.86
C LEU A 295 40.79 6.54 -3.71
N TYR A 296 41.85 5.83 -4.13
CA TYR A 296 41.92 4.38 -3.95
C TYR A 296 42.01 4.03 -2.46
N ILE A 297 41.08 3.20 -2.01
CA ILE A 297 41.09 2.59 -0.69
C ILE A 297 41.62 1.16 -0.80
N LYS A 298 42.44 0.75 0.17
CA LYS A 298 42.88 -0.65 0.28
C LYS A 298 41.63 -1.53 0.47
N ALA A 299 41.52 -2.59 -0.32
CA ALA A 299 40.44 -3.55 -0.14
C ALA A 299 40.57 -4.22 1.24
N ILE A 300 39.46 -4.31 1.97
CA ILE A 300 39.40 -5.11 3.19
C ILE A 300 39.57 -6.57 2.78
N GLU A 301 40.40 -7.29 3.51
CA GLU A 301 40.67 -8.71 3.25
C GLU A 301 39.35 -9.50 3.21
N GLY A 302 39.17 -10.30 2.16
CA GLY A 302 37.96 -11.09 1.94
C GLY A 302 36.76 -10.36 1.33
N TYR A 303 36.83 -9.03 1.10
CA TYR A 303 35.73 -8.27 0.47
C TYR A 303 35.89 -8.14 -1.04
N ILE A 304 37.13 -7.93 -1.49
CA ILE A 304 37.49 -8.01 -2.90
C ILE A 304 38.79 -8.80 -2.95
N THR A 305 38.77 -9.94 -3.64
CA THR A 305 39.93 -10.83 -3.72
C THR A 305 40.25 -11.15 -5.16
N SER A 306 41.52 -11.45 -5.42
CA SER A 306 42.00 -11.95 -6.70
C SER A 306 42.47 -13.40 -6.58
N ASN A 307 42.29 -14.18 -7.65
CA ASN A 307 42.90 -15.51 -7.77
C ASN A 307 44.44 -15.48 -7.88
N THR A 308 45.05 -14.32 -8.16
CA THR A 308 46.52 -14.13 -8.11
C THR A 308 47.05 -13.95 -6.69
N ASN A 309 46.17 -13.85 -5.69
CA ASN A 309 46.47 -13.56 -4.28
C ASN A 309 47.20 -12.24 -4.03
N LYS A 310 47.25 -11.33 -5.01
CA LYS A 310 47.76 -9.98 -4.81
C LYS A 310 46.73 -9.13 -4.06
N ASP A 311 47.17 -8.36 -3.08
CA ASP A 311 46.33 -7.38 -2.38
C ASP A 311 45.74 -6.38 -3.37
N LEU A 312 44.46 -6.05 -3.25
CA LEU A 312 43.76 -5.13 -4.14
C LEU A 312 43.47 -3.78 -3.47
N LYS A 313 43.34 -2.74 -4.28
CA LYS A 313 42.77 -1.44 -3.90
C LYS A 313 41.73 -1.05 -4.94
N TYR A 314 40.70 -0.32 -4.50
CA TYR A 314 39.61 0.07 -5.38
C TYR A 314 39.07 1.45 -5.03
N TYR A 315 38.31 2.05 -5.94
CA TYR A 315 37.39 3.13 -5.62
C TYR A 315 36.20 3.10 -6.57
N ILE A 316 35.11 3.76 -6.17
CA ILE A 316 33.86 3.79 -6.93
C ILE A 316 33.62 5.24 -7.38
N ARG A 317 33.39 5.43 -8.67
CA ARG A 317 33.08 6.74 -9.24
C ARG A 317 31.82 6.72 -10.07
N LYS A 318 31.16 7.87 -10.14
CA LYS A 318 30.09 8.14 -11.10
C LYS A 318 30.70 8.71 -12.37
N GLU A 319 30.19 8.30 -13.52
CA GLU A 319 30.55 8.87 -14.82
C GLU A 319 29.26 9.23 -15.57
N ILE A 320 29.17 10.48 -16.01
CA ILE A 320 28.12 10.95 -16.90
C ILE A 320 28.78 11.28 -18.22
N SER A 321 28.56 10.43 -19.22
CA SER A 321 29.06 10.67 -20.57
C SER A 321 28.03 11.50 -21.33
N ASP A 322 28.44 12.67 -21.81
CA ASP A 322 27.65 13.48 -22.75
C ASP A 322 27.66 12.80 -24.12
N LEU A 323 26.48 12.36 -24.56
CA LEU A 323 26.30 11.67 -25.85
C LEU A 323 25.72 12.59 -26.92
N SER A 324 25.42 13.86 -26.59
CA SER A 324 24.80 14.83 -27.51
C SER A 324 25.63 15.09 -28.78
N SER A 325 26.95 15.02 -28.67
CA SER A 325 27.88 15.17 -29.80
C SER A 325 27.94 13.95 -30.71
N PHE A 326 27.53 12.79 -30.20
CA PHE A 326 27.47 11.54 -30.95
C PHE A 326 26.05 11.27 -31.50
N GLN A 327 25.00 11.74 -30.82
CA GLN A 327 23.62 11.34 -31.06
C GLN A 327 22.61 12.42 -30.67
N SER A 328 21.57 12.62 -31.49
CA SER A 328 20.49 13.59 -31.24
C SER A 328 19.37 13.11 -30.31
N TYR A 329 19.34 11.82 -29.97
CA TYR A 329 18.18 11.17 -29.33
C TYR A 329 18.45 10.62 -27.92
N ILE A 330 19.70 10.52 -27.48
CA ILE A 330 20.10 10.24 -26.10
C ILE A 330 21.00 11.39 -25.65
N GLU A 331 20.61 12.06 -24.57
CA GLU A 331 21.36 13.22 -24.08
C GLU A 331 22.63 12.78 -23.35
N ASN A 332 22.52 11.83 -22.43
CA ASN A 332 23.62 11.37 -21.59
C ASN A 332 23.53 9.87 -21.29
N ALA A 333 24.64 9.29 -20.84
CA ALA A 333 24.66 7.99 -20.20
C ALA A 333 25.33 8.06 -18.82
N THR A 334 24.56 7.77 -17.78
CA THR A 334 25.03 7.70 -16.39
C THR A 334 25.40 6.27 -16.04
N VAL A 335 26.67 6.05 -15.66
CA VAL A 335 27.18 4.75 -15.21
C VAL A 335 28.00 4.91 -13.94
N TYR A 336 28.14 3.83 -13.19
CA TYR A 336 29.04 3.75 -12.04
C TYR A 336 30.23 2.87 -12.41
N CYS A 337 31.41 3.21 -11.94
CA CYS A 337 32.64 2.51 -12.30
C CYS A 337 33.36 2.11 -11.03
N ILE A 338 33.66 0.81 -10.88
CA ILE A 338 34.61 0.32 -9.89
C ILE A 338 35.97 0.21 -10.59
N GLU A 339 36.90 1.08 -10.24
CA GLU A 339 38.29 0.94 -10.67
C GLU A 339 39.03 0.09 -9.65
N VAL A 340 39.66 -1.00 -10.10
CA VAL A 340 40.39 -1.96 -9.26
C VAL A 340 41.83 -2.04 -9.76
N LYS A 341 42.79 -2.02 -8.83
CA LYS A 341 44.22 -2.21 -9.09
C LYS A 341 44.82 -3.11 -8.01
N HIS A 342 45.98 -3.70 -8.29
CA HIS A 342 46.81 -4.23 -7.24
C HIS A 342 47.31 -3.11 -6.31
N SER A 343 47.50 -3.42 -5.04
CA SER A 343 47.93 -2.47 -4.02
C SER A 343 49.32 -1.88 -4.32
N ASP A 344 50.16 -2.64 -5.01
CA ASP A 344 51.47 -2.20 -5.54
C ASP A 344 51.37 -1.21 -6.72
N GLY A 345 50.15 -0.95 -7.21
CA GLY A 345 49.87 -0.03 -8.32
C GLY A 345 49.84 -0.67 -9.70
N THR A 346 50.11 -1.98 -9.81
CA THR A 346 50.01 -2.70 -11.08
C THR A 346 48.55 -2.91 -11.49
N ASN A 347 48.32 -3.03 -12.81
CA ASN A 347 46.99 -3.31 -13.35
C ASN A 347 46.58 -4.76 -13.07
N ILE A 348 45.27 -5.00 -13.18
CA ILE A 348 44.70 -6.34 -13.18
C ILE A 348 45.16 -7.06 -14.45
N GLU A 349 45.56 -8.32 -14.29
CA GLU A 349 46.08 -9.16 -15.35
C GLU A 349 44.93 -9.73 -16.20
N THR A 350 45.22 -10.03 -17.47
CA THR A 350 44.30 -10.79 -18.34
C THR A 350 44.00 -12.14 -17.71
N ASP A 351 42.73 -12.56 -17.77
CA ASP A 351 42.13 -13.75 -17.19
C ASP A 351 42.13 -13.81 -15.64
N GLU A 352 42.56 -12.74 -14.99
CA GLU A 352 42.45 -12.60 -13.53
C GLU A 352 40.97 -12.58 -13.11
N ILE A 353 40.65 -13.29 -12.02
CA ILE A 353 39.29 -13.40 -11.48
C ILE A 353 39.20 -12.54 -10.25
N ILE A 354 38.45 -11.44 -10.36
CA ILE A 354 38.13 -10.57 -9.24
C ILE A 354 36.83 -11.06 -8.62
N SER A 355 36.91 -11.47 -7.36
CA SER A 355 35.76 -11.94 -6.58
C SER A 355 35.29 -10.83 -5.65
N PHE A 356 34.01 -10.53 -5.70
CA PHE A 356 33.33 -9.56 -4.86
C PHE A 356 32.58 -10.29 -3.75
N ASN A 357 32.76 -9.80 -2.53
CA ASN A 357 31.97 -10.08 -1.33
C ASN A 357 31.93 -8.79 -0.50
N MET A 358 31.66 -7.69 -1.19
CA MET A 358 31.88 -6.34 -0.67
C MET A 358 30.65 -5.87 0.10
N ALA A 359 30.84 -5.57 1.39
CA ALA A 359 29.86 -4.80 2.15
C ALA A 359 29.89 -3.34 1.70
N THR A 360 28.73 -2.70 1.59
CA THR A 360 28.61 -1.31 1.12
C THR A 360 29.21 -0.31 2.13
N HIS A 361 29.85 0.78 1.66
CA HIS A 361 30.54 1.76 2.54
C HIS A 361 29.59 2.47 3.49
N LYS A 362 28.42 2.82 2.96
CA LYS A 362 27.30 3.38 3.70
C LYS A 362 26.35 2.24 4.08
N ASN A 363 26.89 1.12 4.57
CA ASN A 363 26.15 0.26 5.48
C ASN A 363 25.73 1.16 6.64
N THR A 364 24.62 1.85 6.42
CA THR A 364 23.89 2.54 7.44
C THR A 364 23.64 1.44 8.44
N ASP A 365 23.93 1.70 9.71
CA ASP A 365 23.02 1.19 10.72
C ASP A 365 21.67 1.65 10.22
N ILE A 366 20.99 0.79 9.46
CA ILE A 366 19.62 0.99 9.14
C ILE A 366 19.04 0.82 10.52
N TYR A 367 18.92 1.96 11.23
CA TYR A 367 17.66 2.31 11.81
C TYR A 367 16.68 1.76 10.82
N LYS A 368 16.08 0.60 11.16
CA LYS A 368 14.93 0.07 10.47
C LYS A 368 14.23 1.34 10.04
N ILE A 369 13.98 1.52 8.75
CA ILE A 369 12.85 2.35 8.41
C ILE A 369 11.62 1.53 8.90
N GLN A 370 11.50 1.28 10.20
CA GLN A 370 10.48 1.96 10.95
C GLN A 370 10.46 3.40 10.43
N LYS A 371 9.80 3.59 9.28
CA LYS A 371 8.63 4.48 9.23
C LYS A 371 8.11 4.37 10.63
N GLU A 372 8.25 5.40 11.46
CA GLU A 372 7.72 5.39 12.83
C GLU A 372 6.43 4.59 12.71
N ILE A 373 6.46 3.34 13.19
CA ILE A 373 5.29 2.51 13.07
C ILE A 373 4.52 3.03 14.26
N ASN A 374 3.97 4.24 14.11
CA ASN A 374 2.80 4.60 14.84
C ASN A 374 1.87 3.40 14.63
N ILE A 375 1.13 3.07 15.67
CA ILE A 375 0.23 1.92 15.67
C ILE A 375 -0.58 1.85 14.37
N GLN A 376 -0.90 3.01 13.77
CA GLN A 376 -1.51 3.17 12.45
C GLN A 376 -0.78 2.49 11.28
N SER A 377 0.54 2.65 11.14
CA SER A 377 1.31 2.02 10.05
C SER A 377 1.42 0.50 10.23
N ALA A 378 1.46 0.01 11.47
CA ALA A 378 1.48 -1.42 11.77
C ALA A 378 0.11 -2.02 11.45
N ILE A 379 -0.95 -1.32 11.83
CA ILE A 379 -2.33 -1.64 11.48
C ILE A 379 -2.49 -1.66 9.96
N GLU A 380 -1.96 -0.67 9.21
CA GLU A 380 -2.06 -0.66 7.75
C GLU A 380 -1.35 -1.84 7.08
N VAL A 381 -0.18 -2.25 7.58
CA VAL A 381 0.54 -3.42 7.05
C VAL A 381 -0.15 -4.71 7.46
N LEU A 382 -0.67 -4.80 8.69
CA LEU A 382 -1.47 -5.95 9.12
C LEU A 382 -2.75 -6.04 8.32
N ASP A 383 -3.48 -4.94 8.14
CA ASP A 383 -4.69 -4.83 7.34
C ASP A 383 -4.40 -5.19 5.88
N LYS A 384 -3.28 -4.74 5.32
CA LYS A 384 -2.88 -5.12 3.97
C LYS A 384 -2.61 -6.62 3.86
N LYS A 385 -1.87 -7.21 4.80
CA LYS A 385 -1.60 -8.67 4.82
C LYS A 385 -2.85 -9.49 5.10
N VAL A 386 -3.73 -9.02 5.97
CA VAL A 386 -5.05 -9.63 6.23
C VAL A 386 -5.90 -9.54 4.96
N ASN A 387 -5.92 -8.40 4.27
CA ASN A 387 -6.65 -8.22 3.01
C ASN A 387 -6.07 -9.08 1.89
N GLU A 388 -4.74 -9.21 1.77
CA GLU A 388 -4.08 -10.09 0.81
C GLU A 388 -4.33 -11.56 1.11
N LEU A 389 -4.33 -11.97 2.38
CA LEU A 389 -4.70 -13.32 2.82
C LEU A 389 -6.19 -13.60 2.55
N MET A 390 -7.07 -12.62 2.80
CA MET A 390 -8.49 -12.70 2.48
C MET A 390 -8.73 -12.78 0.97
N ASN A 391 -7.95 -12.08 0.15
CA ASN A 391 -7.99 -12.17 -1.31
C ASN A 391 -7.48 -13.54 -1.81
N HIS A 392 -6.36 -14.05 -1.27
CA HIS A 392 -5.81 -15.37 -1.60
C HIS A 392 -6.74 -16.53 -1.21
N LEU A 393 -7.50 -16.38 -0.13
CA LEU A 393 -8.51 -17.34 0.32
C LEU A 393 -9.83 -17.25 -0.47
N ARG A 394 -9.94 -16.39 -1.49
CA ARG A 394 -11.21 -16.01 -2.16
C ARG A 394 -12.30 -15.58 -1.18
N LEU A 395 -11.90 -14.94 -0.07
CA LEU A 395 -12.79 -14.26 0.87
C LEU A 395 -12.89 -12.75 0.59
N GLY A 396 -12.17 -12.25 -0.42
CA GLY A 396 -11.99 -10.81 -0.67
C GLY A 396 -12.48 -10.27 -2.03
N ASP A 397 -12.99 -11.10 -2.94
CA ASP A 397 -13.81 -10.60 -4.06
C ASP A 397 -15.27 -10.60 -3.63
N ASN A 398 -15.61 -9.58 -2.85
CA ASN A 398 -16.90 -8.92 -2.89
C ASN A 398 -16.64 -7.55 -2.27
N PHE A 399 -16.47 -6.52 -3.10
CA PHE A 399 -17.21 -5.32 -2.74
C PHE A 399 -18.63 -5.82 -2.47
N ASP A 400 -19.16 -5.61 -1.28
CA ASP A 400 -20.57 -5.90 -0.99
C ASP A 400 -21.40 -4.96 -1.89
N ILE A 401 -21.51 -5.32 -3.18
CA ILE A 401 -22.23 -4.62 -4.23
C ILE A 401 -23.60 -5.26 -4.27
N TYR A 402 -24.59 -4.50 -3.86
CA TYR A 402 -25.97 -4.91 -3.99
C TYR A 402 -26.60 -4.16 -5.15
N ASN A 403 -26.93 -4.89 -6.22
CA ASN A 403 -27.76 -4.35 -7.28
C ASN A 403 -29.20 -4.22 -6.79
N PHE A 404 -30.00 -3.39 -7.46
CA PHE A 404 -31.41 -3.23 -7.16
C PHE A 404 -32.32 -3.84 -8.23
N GLU A 405 -33.49 -4.30 -7.78
CA GLU A 405 -34.60 -4.63 -8.64
C GLU A 405 -35.87 -3.91 -8.18
N LYS A 406 -36.80 -3.73 -9.10
CA LYS A 406 -38.14 -3.21 -8.81
C LYS A 406 -38.83 -4.12 -7.80
N SER A 407 -39.51 -3.53 -6.81
CA SER A 407 -40.32 -4.31 -5.88
C SER A 407 -41.67 -3.68 -5.64
N GLU A 408 -42.63 -4.53 -5.30
CA GLU A 408 -43.90 -4.15 -4.70
C GLU A 408 -43.85 -4.64 -3.25
N ILE A 409 -44.08 -3.76 -2.28
CA ILE A 409 -44.23 -4.13 -0.88
C ILE A 409 -45.51 -3.51 -0.34
N LEU A 410 -46.22 -4.28 0.49
CA LEU A 410 -47.24 -3.73 1.39
C LEU A 410 -46.54 -3.10 2.60
N ILE A 411 -46.66 -1.78 2.74
CA ILE A 411 -46.21 -1.07 3.93
C ILE A 411 -47.42 -0.87 4.86
N GLY A 412 -47.59 -1.77 5.84
CA GLY A 412 -48.70 -1.72 6.81
C GLY A 412 -50.03 -2.29 6.28
N GLU A 413 -51.15 -1.91 6.90
CA GLU A 413 -52.51 -2.40 6.55
C GLU A 413 -53.15 -1.71 5.34
N ASN A 414 -52.53 -0.67 4.77
CA ASN A 414 -53.08 0.06 3.63
C ASN A 414 -52.06 0.27 2.51
N THR A 415 -52.52 -0.07 1.29
CA THR A 415 -52.02 0.28 -0.05
C THR A 415 -50.76 -0.42 -0.59
N LEU A 416 -50.97 -1.20 -1.66
CA LEU A 416 -50.06 -1.33 -2.79
C LEU A 416 -49.87 0.08 -3.39
N THR A 417 -48.68 0.66 -3.28
CA THR A 417 -48.35 1.90 -3.99
C THR A 417 -47.91 1.54 -5.41
N ASP A 418 -48.55 2.13 -6.42
CA ASP A 418 -48.15 1.99 -7.83
C ASP A 418 -46.68 2.42 -7.98
N ASN A 419 -45.81 1.43 -8.22
CA ASN A 419 -44.39 1.66 -8.33
C ASN A 419 -44.05 2.17 -9.74
N ASN A 420 -43.73 3.45 -9.83
CA ASN A 420 -43.45 4.13 -11.09
C ASN A 420 -41.99 3.96 -11.55
N THR A 421 -41.18 3.11 -10.93
CA THR A 421 -39.78 2.90 -11.37
C THR A 421 -39.72 2.10 -12.67
N LYS A 422 -38.88 2.55 -13.62
CA LYS A 422 -38.39 1.74 -14.75
C LYS A 422 -37.35 0.73 -14.28
N ASP A 423 -36.51 0.25 -15.19
CA ASP A 423 -35.36 -0.58 -14.87
C ASP A 423 -34.38 0.17 -13.95
N CYS A 424 -33.96 -0.49 -12.88
CA CYS A 424 -33.03 0.03 -11.88
C CYS A 424 -31.79 -0.85 -11.73
N SER A 425 -31.49 -1.72 -12.71
CA SER A 425 -30.31 -2.59 -12.70
C SER A 425 -28.98 -1.83 -12.62
N ASN A 426 -28.96 -0.57 -13.09
CA ASN A 426 -27.78 0.30 -13.06
C ASN A 426 -27.54 0.94 -11.69
N LEU A 427 -28.47 0.76 -10.75
CA LEU A 427 -28.35 1.25 -9.40
C LEU A 427 -27.66 0.21 -8.51
N THR A 428 -26.65 0.67 -7.79
CA THR A 428 -25.80 -0.19 -6.96
C THR A 428 -25.58 0.43 -5.58
N LEU A 429 -25.60 -0.40 -4.54
CA LEU A 429 -25.16 -0.06 -3.20
C LEU A 429 -23.75 -0.62 -3.01
N ILE A 430 -22.76 0.25 -2.83
CA ILE A 430 -21.33 -0.11 -2.80
C ILE A 430 -20.74 0.24 -1.45
N LYS A 431 -20.06 -0.72 -0.82
CA LYS A 431 -19.23 -0.50 0.37
C LYS A 431 -17.94 0.23 0.02
N ASN A 432 -17.59 1.28 0.75
CA ASN A 432 -16.33 2.00 0.58
C ASN A 432 -15.24 1.50 1.56
N ILE A 433 -14.02 2.04 1.41
CA ILE A 433 -12.87 1.69 2.25
C ILE A 433 -13.05 2.09 3.74
N GLU A 434 -13.87 3.10 4.02
CA GLU A 434 -14.18 3.56 5.38
C GLU A 434 -15.32 2.76 6.04
N GLY A 435 -15.84 1.74 5.36
CA GLY A 435 -16.81 0.78 5.89
C GLY A 435 -18.28 1.17 5.80
N TYR A 436 -18.62 2.31 5.19
CA TYR A 436 -20.00 2.72 4.94
C TYR A 436 -20.45 2.31 3.52
N TYR A 437 -21.75 2.41 3.23
CA TYR A 437 -22.32 2.07 1.92
C TYR A 437 -23.00 3.28 1.25
N ARG A 438 -22.72 3.48 -0.03
CA ARG A 438 -23.29 4.55 -0.86
C ARG A 438 -24.02 3.99 -2.08
N LEU A 439 -25.04 4.74 -2.50
CA LEU A 439 -25.88 4.47 -3.65
C LEU A 439 -25.29 5.17 -4.88
N LYS A 440 -25.02 4.40 -5.93
CA LYS A 440 -24.43 4.90 -7.18
C LYS A 440 -25.24 4.42 -8.37
N GLY A 441 -25.54 5.33 -9.29
CA GLY A 441 -26.31 5.07 -10.50
C GLY A 441 -27.45 6.06 -10.65
N ASN A 442 -28.52 5.66 -11.31
CA ASN A 442 -29.68 6.51 -11.58
C ASN A 442 -30.99 5.76 -11.32
N ILE A 443 -32.04 6.52 -11.02
CA ILE A 443 -33.42 6.04 -10.92
C ILE A 443 -34.21 6.73 -12.02
N GLU A 444 -34.93 5.94 -12.82
CA GLU A 444 -35.79 6.42 -13.89
C GLU A 444 -37.26 6.10 -13.60
N LEU A 445 -38.16 7.04 -13.90
CA LEU A 445 -39.59 6.97 -13.64
C LEU A 445 -40.41 6.75 -14.92
N LEU A 446 -41.54 6.03 -14.79
CA LEU A 446 -42.52 5.77 -15.83
C LEU A 446 -43.42 7.00 -16.03
N GLY A 447 -43.19 7.74 -17.12
CA GLY A 447 -44.01 8.89 -17.53
C GLY A 447 -43.44 10.26 -17.09
N ASN A 448 -43.99 11.33 -17.63
CA ASN A 448 -43.75 12.71 -17.18
C ASN A 448 -44.78 13.02 -16.10
N ASN A 449 -44.55 12.61 -14.86
CA ASN A 449 -45.61 12.68 -13.85
C ASN A 449 -45.32 13.68 -12.74
N SER A 450 -46.35 14.52 -12.54
CA SER A 450 -46.88 15.13 -11.32
C SER A 450 -46.16 14.83 -9.99
N GLU A 451 -46.22 15.83 -9.11
CA GLU A 451 -45.55 16.09 -7.83
C GLU A 451 -45.39 14.95 -6.78
N ASP A 452 -45.82 13.70 -7.03
CA ASP A 452 -45.78 12.60 -6.05
C ASP A 452 -45.47 11.22 -6.67
N SER A 453 -44.43 11.11 -7.49
CA SER A 453 -43.99 9.79 -8.00
C SER A 453 -43.30 8.96 -6.90
N THR A 454 -43.81 7.75 -6.67
CA THR A 454 -43.31 6.81 -5.65
C THR A 454 -42.41 5.73 -6.27
N VAL A 455 -41.23 5.51 -5.67
CA VAL A 455 -40.24 4.50 -6.08
C VAL A 455 -40.10 3.46 -4.97
N ILE A 456 -40.21 2.18 -5.32
CA ILE A 456 -39.91 1.09 -4.41
C ILE A 456 -38.96 0.11 -5.09
N ILE A 457 -37.74 0.06 -4.60
CA ILE A 457 -36.70 -0.82 -5.12
C ILE A 457 -36.12 -1.61 -3.96
N LYS A 458 -35.60 -2.80 -4.24
CA LYS A 458 -34.96 -3.64 -3.23
C LYS A 458 -33.65 -4.19 -3.74
N THR A 459 -32.75 -4.54 -2.82
CA THR A 459 -31.54 -5.26 -3.19
C THR A 459 -31.89 -6.62 -3.80
N THR A 460 -31.17 -7.03 -4.84
CA THR A 460 -31.35 -8.36 -5.46
C THR A 460 -30.88 -9.48 -4.54
N ASN A 461 -29.87 -9.19 -3.72
CA ASN A 461 -29.30 -10.09 -2.73
C ASN A 461 -29.67 -9.67 -1.30
N LYS A 462 -29.65 -10.65 -0.38
CA LYS A 462 -29.87 -10.41 1.04
C LYS A 462 -28.71 -9.62 1.63
N ILE A 463 -29.02 -8.64 2.48
CA ILE A 463 -28.05 -7.87 3.24
C ILE A 463 -27.96 -8.38 4.69
N ASN A 464 -26.75 -8.31 5.26
CA ASN A 464 -26.47 -8.77 6.62
C ASN A 464 -27.30 -7.98 7.66
N LYS A 465 -28.04 -8.69 8.53
CA LYS A 465 -28.86 -8.08 9.59
C LYS A 465 -28.06 -7.14 10.50
N LYS A 466 -26.77 -7.37 10.71
CA LYS A 466 -25.93 -6.49 11.55
C LYS A 466 -25.83 -5.07 10.99
N LEU A 467 -25.99 -4.88 9.67
CA LEU A 467 -25.95 -3.58 9.02
C LEU A 467 -27.16 -2.71 9.35
N THR A 468 -28.26 -3.29 9.86
CA THR A 468 -29.48 -2.51 10.12
C THR A 468 -29.29 -1.41 11.15
N ARG A 469 -28.37 -1.62 12.11
CA ARG A 469 -27.99 -0.64 13.14
C ARG A 469 -27.33 0.60 12.56
N ASN A 470 -26.87 0.53 11.33
CA ASN A 470 -26.11 1.57 10.67
C ASN A 470 -26.88 2.25 9.53
N ILE A 471 -28.11 1.79 9.24
CA ILE A 471 -28.93 2.35 8.16
C ILE A 471 -29.37 3.77 8.53
N ILE A 472 -29.17 4.71 7.61
CA ILE A 472 -29.59 6.10 7.79
C ILE A 472 -31.14 6.16 7.68
N PRO A 473 -31.86 6.75 8.65
CA PRO A 473 -33.32 6.60 8.75
C PRO A 473 -34.13 7.25 7.62
N ILE A 474 -33.83 8.51 7.33
CA ILE A 474 -34.44 9.28 6.24
C ILE A 474 -33.34 10.12 5.61
N ILE A 475 -33.25 10.03 4.29
CA ILE A 475 -32.28 10.78 3.50
C ILE A 475 -33.08 11.74 2.63
N LYS A 476 -32.83 13.03 2.81
CA LYS A 476 -33.42 14.09 2.01
C LYS A 476 -32.29 14.83 1.32
N ASP A 477 -32.40 14.99 0.01
CA ASP A 477 -31.53 15.88 -0.75
C ASP A 477 -32.43 16.84 -1.53
N GLU A 478 -32.43 18.09 -1.08
CA GLU A 478 -33.26 19.17 -1.63
C GLU A 478 -32.77 19.64 -3.00
N ILE A 479 -31.48 19.43 -3.33
CA ILE A 479 -30.90 19.86 -4.61
C ILE A 479 -31.43 18.98 -5.74
N ILE A 480 -31.41 17.66 -5.54
CA ILE A 480 -31.94 16.69 -6.51
C ILE A 480 -33.42 16.35 -6.27
N GLY A 481 -34.02 16.86 -5.19
CA GLY A 481 -35.44 16.73 -4.88
C GLY A 481 -35.87 15.30 -4.58
N ILE A 482 -35.08 14.58 -3.79
CA ILE A 482 -35.34 13.18 -3.41
C ILE A 482 -35.47 13.04 -1.90
N GLN A 483 -36.46 12.25 -1.48
CA GLN A 483 -36.54 11.70 -0.14
C GLN A 483 -36.51 10.17 -0.22
N LEU A 484 -35.48 9.55 0.34
CA LEU A 484 -35.35 8.10 0.47
C LEU A 484 -35.61 7.66 1.91
N THR A 485 -36.43 6.63 2.06
CA THR A 485 -36.71 5.95 3.32
C THR A 485 -36.25 4.51 3.21
N PRO A 486 -35.08 4.17 3.78
CA PRO A 486 -34.59 2.80 3.80
C PRO A 486 -35.40 1.91 4.74
N LEU A 487 -35.58 0.66 4.32
CA LEU A 487 -36.45 -0.32 4.94
C LEU A 487 -35.74 -1.67 4.94
N TYR A 488 -35.86 -2.44 6.04
CA TYR A 488 -35.28 -3.77 6.14
C TYR A 488 -36.37 -4.80 6.36
N TYR A 489 -36.53 -5.72 5.40
CA TYR A 489 -37.54 -6.76 5.47
C TYR A 489 -37.05 -8.04 4.80
N ASN A 490 -37.32 -9.20 5.41
CA ASN A 490 -36.87 -10.51 4.91
C ASN A 490 -35.38 -10.61 4.54
N ASN A 491 -34.54 -9.86 5.26
CA ASN A 491 -33.10 -9.70 5.00
C ASN A 491 -32.75 -8.96 3.71
N TYR A 492 -33.67 -8.22 3.11
CA TYR A 492 -33.41 -7.32 1.97
C TYR A 492 -33.51 -5.87 2.40
N LEU A 493 -32.74 -5.01 1.74
CA LEU A 493 -32.86 -3.56 1.88
C LEU A 493 -33.81 -3.05 0.81
N TYR A 494 -34.86 -2.38 1.23
CA TYR A 494 -35.79 -1.67 0.36
C TYR A 494 -35.53 -0.18 0.48
N LEU A 495 -35.63 0.55 -0.63
CA LEU A 495 -35.63 2.00 -0.65
C LEU A 495 -36.99 2.47 -1.16
N HIS A 496 -37.70 3.20 -0.29
CA HIS A 496 -38.92 3.88 -0.64
C HIS A 496 -38.59 5.36 -0.92
N GLY A 497 -38.68 5.76 -2.19
CA GLY A 497 -38.34 7.09 -2.66
C GLY A 497 -39.56 7.94 -3.01
N LYS A 498 -39.55 9.21 -2.62
CA LYS A 498 -40.44 10.26 -3.14
C LYS A 498 -39.60 11.28 -3.90
N PHE A 499 -40.07 11.69 -5.08
CA PHE A 499 -39.40 12.66 -5.94
C PHE A 499 -40.28 13.89 -6.12
N SER A 500 -39.75 15.07 -5.78
CA SER A 500 -40.49 16.34 -5.83
C SER A 500 -40.23 17.16 -7.09
N ASN A 501 -39.16 16.87 -7.85
CA ASN A 501 -38.67 17.79 -8.89
C ASN A 501 -39.13 17.46 -10.33
N GLY A 502 -40.09 16.56 -10.53
CA GLY A 502 -40.66 16.25 -11.87
C GLY A 502 -39.68 15.66 -12.90
N ASN A 503 -38.42 15.42 -12.53
CA ASN A 503 -37.41 14.83 -13.40
C ASN A 503 -37.69 13.34 -13.61
N SER A 504 -37.77 12.91 -14.87
CA SER A 504 -37.99 11.52 -15.25
C SER A 504 -36.77 10.62 -14.99
N ILE A 505 -35.57 11.19 -14.92
CA ILE A 505 -34.32 10.51 -14.56
C ILE A 505 -33.63 11.34 -13.48
N THR A 506 -33.31 10.70 -12.35
CA THR A 506 -32.51 11.30 -11.28
C THR A 506 -31.21 10.51 -11.12
N ASN A 507 -30.08 11.17 -11.40
CA ASN A 507 -28.77 10.63 -11.10
C ASN A 507 -28.49 10.79 -9.61
N LEU A 508 -27.93 9.75 -9.00
CA LEU A 508 -27.62 9.72 -7.59
C LEU A 508 -26.10 9.81 -7.44
N ASP A 509 -25.65 11.00 -7.03
CA ASP A 509 -24.23 11.34 -6.85
C ASP A 509 -23.69 10.78 -5.52
N ASP A 510 -23.66 9.45 -5.40
CA ASP A 510 -22.99 8.74 -4.31
C ASP A 510 -23.63 8.97 -2.92
N ILE A 511 -24.96 8.86 -2.86
CA ILE A 511 -25.75 9.10 -1.64
C ILE A 511 -25.48 8.03 -0.58
N LYS A 512 -25.06 8.42 0.62
CA LYS A 512 -24.81 7.49 1.74
C LYS A 512 -26.11 6.89 2.29
N ILE A 513 -26.19 5.56 2.37
CA ILE A 513 -27.38 4.82 2.85
C ILE A 513 -27.12 4.10 4.18
N ILE A 514 -25.93 3.54 4.35
CA ILE A 514 -25.51 2.80 5.57
C ILE A 514 -24.22 3.42 6.05
N ASP A 515 -24.13 3.81 7.31
CA ASP A 515 -22.95 4.42 7.91
C ASP A 515 -21.98 3.38 8.51
N ASN A 516 -20.76 3.78 8.87
CA ASN A 516 -19.87 2.96 9.68
C ASN A 516 -20.17 3.07 11.19
N LYS A 517 -21.02 4.03 11.59
CA LYS A 517 -21.52 4.22 12.95
C LYS A 517 -23.02 3.93 13.07
N ILE A 518 -23.51 3.75 14.30
CA ILE A 518 -24.94 3.64 14.59
C ILE A 518 -25.58 5.02 14.47
N CYS A 519 -26.30 5.26 13.36
CA CYS A 519 -26.99 6.53 13.13
C CYS A 519 -28.35 6.51 13.79
N LEU A 520 -28.65 7.41 14.72
CA LEU A 520 -30.02 7.59 15.24
C LEU A 520 -30.89 8.42 14.29
N PHE A 521 -30.26 9.37 13.61
CA PHE A 521 -30.87 10.31 12.68
C PHE A 521 -29.76 11.02 11.86
N ASN A 522 -30.15 11.82 10.85
CA ASN A 522 -29.23 12.37 9.85
C ASN A 522 -28.95 13.88 10.00
N ASN A 523 -29.58 14.58 10.94
CA ASN A 523 -29.43 16.02 11.16
C ASN A 523 -29.22 16.34 12.64
N SER A 524 -28.47 17.41 12.94
CA SER A 524 -28.24 17.90 14.32
C SER A 524 -29.46 18.61 14.93
N ILE A 525 -30.41 19.02 14.09
CA ILE A 525 -31.69 19.61 14.50
C ILE A 525 -32.79 18.82 13.81
N ILE A 526 -33.76 18.35 14.59
CA ILE A 526 -34.88 17.54 14.08
C ILE A 526 -36.15 18.01 14.75
N ASN A 527 -37.05 18.59 13.95
CA ASN A 527 -38.25 19.26 14.45
C ASN A 527 -37.85 20.28 15.54
N SER A 528 -38.43 20.16 16.74
CA SER A 528 -38.22 21.03 17.89
C SER A 528 -37.23 20.45 18.90
N ALA A 529 -36.14 19.82 18.42
CA ALA A 529 -35.06 19.32 19.27
C ALA A 529 -33.68 19.50 18.62
N GLU A 530 -32.71 19.86 19.46
CA GLU A 530 -31.30 20.05 19.09
C GLU A 530 -30.44 18.98 19.76
N PHE A 531 -29.49 18.43 19.01
CA PHE A 531 -28.61 17.35 19.44
C PHE A 531 -27.15 17.78 19.29
N SER A 532 -26.31 17.41 20.25
CA SER A 532 -24.87 17.58 20.12
C SER A 532 -24.28 16.62 19.08
N GLU A 533 -23.08 16.95 18.58
CA GLU A 533 -22.37 16.11 17.61
C GLU A 533 -22.03 14.71 18.15
N ASP A 534 -21.86 14.58 19.46
CA ASP A 534 -21.61 13.32 20.16
C ASP A 534 -22.89 12.61 20.64
N PHE A 535 -24.08 13.08 20.21
CA PHE A 535 -25.33 12.41 20.53
C PHE A 535 -25.49 11.14 19.69
N GLY A 536 -25.48 9.98 20.35
CA GLY A 536 -25.41 8.69 19.64
C GLY A 536 -25.43 7.47 20.54
N ILE A 537 -25.53 6.30 19.90
CA ILE A 537 -25.31 5.01 20.56
C ILE A 537 -23.85 4.59 20.35
N TYR A 538 -23.16 4.32 21.45
CA TYR A 538 -21.75 3.94 21.46
C TYR A 538 -21.57 2.57 22.09
N ALA A 539 -20.77 1.74 21.43
CA ALA A 539 -20.20 0.55 22.05
C ALA A 539 -19.16 0.99 23.10
N THR A 540 -19.31 0.48 24.32
CA THR A 540 -18.36 0.64 25.41
C THR A 540 -17.75 -0.72 25.70
N TYR A 541 -16.42 -0.75 25.69
CA TYR A 541 -15.65 -1.93 26.03
C TYR A 541 -15.34 -1.90 27.52
N GLY A 542 -15.53 -3.03 28.19
CA GLY A 542 -15.08 -3.14 29.58
C GLY A 542 -13.55 -3.16 29.68
N LYS A 543 -13.05 -3.08 30.91
CA LYS A 543 -11.60 -2.98 31.17
C LYS A 543 -10.86 -4.30 30.95
N LEU A 544 -11.58 -5.41 30.74
CA LEU A 544 -11.02 -6.75 30.59
C LEU A 544 -11.45 -7.42 29.28
N PRO A 545 -10.64 -8.33 28.72
CA PRO A 545 -10.88 -8.99 27.42
C PRO A 545 -12.09 -9.95 27.37
N TYR A 546 -12.87 -10.04 28.46
CA TYR A 546 -14.09 -10.85 28.57
C TYR A 546 -15.34 -10.04 28.95
N ASP A 547 -15.22 -8.71 29.04
CA ASP A 547 -16.39 -7.87 29.27
C ASP A 547 -17.19 -7.76 27.95
N ASN A 548 -18.41 -8.29 27.94
CA ASN A 548 -19.33 -8.18 26.81
C ASN A 548 -19.45 -6.72 26.36
N ILE A 549 -19.53 -6.49 25.04
CA ILE A 549 -19.78 -5.15 24.47
C ILE A 549 -21.08 -4.61 25.07
N LYS A 550 -21.02 -3.46 25.73
CA LYS A 550 -22.19 -2.76 26.24
C LYS A 550 -22.45 -1.51 25.42
N TYR A 551 -23.68 -1.33 24.98
CA TYR A 551 -24.10 -0.15 24.24
C TYR A 551 -24.75 0.87 25.17
N LYS A 552 -24.33 2.14 25.02
CA LYS A 552 -24.86 3.28 25.75
C LYS A 552 -25.34 4.37 24.82
N LEU A 553 -26.44 5.03 25.17
CA LEU A 553 -26.85 6.30 24.60
C LEU A 553 -26.07 7.42 25.29
N LYS A 554 -25.29 8.20 24.53
CA LYS A 554 -24.48 9.31 25.03
C LYS A 554 -24.79 10.60 24.28
N GLY A 555 -24.38 11.72 24.87
CA GLY A 555 -24.39 13.05 24.29
C GLY A 555 -25.42 13.98 24.93
N GLN A 556 -25.66 15.12 24.31
CA GLN A 556 -26.52 16.18 24.81
C GLN A 556 -27.71 16.40 23.88
N LEU A 557 -28.88 16.64 24.47
CA LEU A 557 -30.13 16.96 23.78
C LEU A 557 -30.79 18.18 24.43
N ILE A 558 -31.33 19.09 23.63
CA ILE A 558 -32.19 20.18 24.07
C ILE A 558 -33.56 20.00 23.42
N LEU A 559 -34.59 19.83 24.23
CA LEU A 559 -35.97 19.78 23.75
C LEU A 559 -36.53 21.21 23.70
N ILE A 560 -36.82 21.75 22.52
CA ILE A 560 -37.47 23.06 22.37
C ILE A 560 -38.96 22.94 22.74
N GLU A 561 -39.59 21.81 22.44
CA GLU A 561 -40.96 21.46 22.84
C GLU A 561 -40.98 20.27 23.80
N SER A 562 -42.05 20.12 24.60
CA SER A 562 -42.13 19.06 25.62
C SER A 562 -42.21 17.65 25.05
N GLN A 563 -42.52 17.50 23.77
CA GLN A 563 -42.58 16.21 23.10
C GLN A 563 -42.20 16.36 21.64
N ILE A 564 -41.36 15.45 21.14
CA ILE A 564 -41.08 15.32 19.72
C ILE A 564 -41.26 13.87 19.28
N MET A 565 -41.67 13.70 18.02
CA MET A 565 -41.71 12.40 17.36
C MET A 565 -41.01 12.51 16.01
N THR A 566 -40.12 11.57 15.72
CA THR A 566 -39.40 11.54 14.44
C THR A 566 -39.08 10.11 14.02
N TYR A 567 -38.78 9.94 12.74
CA TYR A 567 -38.27 8.67 12.23
C TYR A 567 -36.80 8.48 12.66
N THR A 568 -36.49 7.27 13.08
CA THR A 568 -35.17 6.84 13.53
C THR A 568 -34.80 5.51 12.87
N ASN A 569 -33.61 5.05 13.17
CA ASN A 569 -32.97 3.89 12.57
C ASN A 569 -33.74 2.61 12.88
N ILE A 570 -33.92 1.81 11.86
CA ILE A 570 -34.72 0.58 11.93
C ILE A 570 -34.08 -0.52 12.80
N GLY A 571 -32.77 -0.44 13.00
CA GLY A 571 -32.03 -1.25 13.95
C GLY A 571 -32.21 -0.84 15.42
N MET A 572 -32.98 0.21 15.74
CA MET A 572 -33.19 0.62 17.14
C MET A 572 -33.90 -0.43 17.99
N LEU A 573 -34.63 -1.37 17.38
CA LEU A 573 -35.26 -2.49 18.09
C LEU A 573 -34.26 -3.51 18.66
N ASP A 574 -33.00 -3.49 18.20
CA ASP A 574 -31.91 -4.26 18.82
C ASP A 574 -31.54 -3.69 20.20
N PHE A 575 -31.85 -2.42 20.45
CA PHE A 575 -31.50 -1.70 21.69
C PHE A 575 -32.70 -1.40 22.59
N PHE A 576 -33.91 -1.32 22.03
CA PHE A 576 -35.15 -0.96 22.73
C PHE A 576 -36.27 -1.99 22.52
N GLU A 577 -37.18 -2.10 23.48
CA GLU A 577 -38.46 -2.82 23.28
C GLU A 577 -39.48 -1.94 22.55
N ASP A 578 -40.24 -2.56 21.65
CA ASP A 578 -41.28 -1.87 20.88
C ASP A 578 -42.39 -1.37 21.81
N LYS A 579 -42.74 -0.08 21.67
CA LYS A 579 -43.79 0.64 22.40
C LYS A 579 -43.60 0.70 23.93
N ILE A 580 -42.40 0.41 24.43
CA ILE A 580 -42.06 0.61 25.85
C ILE A 580 -41.52 2.01 26.06
N ASN A 581 -42.03 2.69 27.09
CA ASN A 581 -41.58 4.01 27.49
C ASN A 581 -40.51 3.89 28.59
N TYR A 582 -39.29 4.32 28.28
CA TYR A 582 -38.16 4.31 29.18
C TYR A 582 -37.95 5.69 29.80
N LYS A 583 -37.85 5.74 31.12
CA LYS A 583 -37.60 6.96 31.88
C LYS A 583 -36.13 7.04 32.25
N ILE A 584 -35.42 8.02 31.71
CA ILE A 584 -34.00 8.28 31.94
C ILE A 584 -33.88 9.43 32.94
N SER A 585 -33.28 9.16 34.10
CA SER A 585 -32.97 10.20 35.07
C SER A 585 -31.67 10.89 34.68
N THR A 586 -31.71 12.21 34.44
CA THR A 586 -30.54 13.01 34.06
C THR A 586 -30.05 13.92 35.21
N GLY A 587 -30.48 13.62 36.44
CA GLY A 587 -30.12 14.36 37.65
C GLY A 587 -30.93 15.64 37.90
N LYS A 588 -31.29 16.40 36.86
CA LYS A 588 -32.15 17.59 36.98
C LYS A 588 -33.64 17.30 36.74
N GLU A 589 -33.95 16.51 35.71
CA GLU A 589 -35.30 16.07 35.36
C GLU A 589 -35.26 14.68 34.71
N ASN A 590 -36.41 14.18 34.24
CA ASN A 590 -36.48 12.89 33.57
C ASN A 590 -36.80 13.09 32.08
N LEU A 591 -35.99 12.50 31.21
CA LEU A 591 -36.30 12.33 29.80
C LEU A 591 -37.03 11.02 29.61
N GLN A 592 -38.09 11.01 28.82
CA GLN A 592 -38.78 9.80 28.39
C GLN A 592 -38.42 9.50 26.95
N ILE A 593 -38.10 8.23 26.68
CA ILE A 593 -37.78 7.71 25.35
C ILE A 593 -38.68 6.53 25.05
N MET A 594 -39.35 6.57 23.90
CA MET A 594 -40.12 5.45 23.40
C MET A 594 -39.75 5.18 21.94
N ILE A 595 -39.56 3.90 21.61
CA ILE A 595 -39.37 3.44 20.24
C ILE A 595 -40.63 2.71 19.80
N SER A 596 -41.12 3.00 18.59
CA SER A 596 -42.25 2.28 18.00
C SER A 596 -41.95 1.84 16.58
N ASN A 597 -42.08 0.56 16.30
CA ASN A 597 -42.07 0.02 14.94
C ASN A 597 -43.40 0.37 14.26
N GLN A 598 -43.32 1.03 13.11
CA GLN A 598 -44.48 1.43 12.30
C GLN A 598 -44.60 0.59 11.02
N GLY A 599 -43.86 -0.53 10.93
CA GLY A 599 -43.78 -1.37 9.73
C GLY A 599 -42.89 -0.76 8.64
N ALA A 600 -43.13 0.51 8.30
CA ALA A 600 -42.37 1.32 7.33
C ALA A 600 -41.08 1.95 7.88
N GLY A 601 -40.68 1.60 9.10
CA GLY A 601 -39.62 2.30 9.79
C GLY A 601 -39.84 2.29 11.28
N THR A 602 -38.90 2.89 11.99
CA THR A 602 -38.94 3.00 13.44
C THR A 602 -39.13 4.46 13.83
N MET A 603 -40.05 4.75 14.73
CA MET A 603 -40.25 6.08 15.29
C MET A 603 -39.63 6.18 16.67
N LEU A 604 -38.98 7.31 16.92
CA LEU A 604 -38.48 7.75 18.21
C LEU A 604 -39.40 8.85 18.72
N ALA A 605 -39.96 8.66 19.91
CA ALA A 605 -40.64 9.69 20.67
C ALA A 605 -39.78 10.08 21.88
N LEU A 606 -39.54 11.38 22.02
CA LEU A 606 -38.85 11.96 23.17
C LEU A 606 -39.84 12.86 23.90
N SER A 607 -39.88 12.80 25.23
CA SER A 607 -40.73 13.68 26.04
C SER A 607 -40.04 14.14 27.31
N GLY A 608 -40.19 15.41 27.65
CA GLY A 608 -39.55 16.05 28.79
C GLY A 608 -40.02 17.50 28.93
N THR A 609 -39.33 18.29 29.74
CA THR A 609 -39.58 19.72 29.87
C THR A 609 -38.95 20.49 28.69
N ALA A 610 -39.72 21.41 28.12
CA ALA A 610 -39.29 22.31 27.06
C ALA A 610 -38.20 23.29 27.55
N GLY A 611 -37.24 23.61 26.68
CA GLY A 611 -36.06 24.43 26.95
C GLY A 611 -34.97 23.74 27.79
N GLN A 612 -35.19 22.52 28.27
CA GLN A 612 -34.24 21.82 29.13
C GLN A 612 -33.16 21.09 28.33
N THR A 613 -31.92 21.24 28.78
CA THR A 613 -30.77 20.46 28.31
C THR A 613 -30.61 19.16 29.10
N TYR A 614 -30.59 18.03 28.40
CA TYR A 614 -30.37 16.69 28.93
C TYR A 614 -28.99 16.19 28.53
N ASN A 615 -28.15 15.84 29.50
CA ASN A 615 -26.89 15.14 29.26
C ASN A 615 -27.11 13.65 29.51
N LEU A 616 -26.84 12.83 28.50
CA LEU A 616 -27.10 11.40 28.52
C LEU A 616 -25.76 10.64 28.59
N ASP A 617 -25.71 9.67 29.51
CA ASP A 617 -24.76 8.54 29.50
C ASP A 617 -25.51 7.36 30.11
N TRP A 618 -26.36 6.74 29.28
CA TRP A 618 -27.33 5.75 29.72
C TRP A 618 -27.10 4.41 29.04
N GLU A 619 -26.95 3.34 29.84
CA GLU A 619 -26.84 1.97 29.32
C GLU A 619 -28.18 1.55 28.70
N LEU A 620 -28.13 1.04 27.47
CA LEU A 620 -29.32 0.68 26.73
C LEU A 620 -30.00 -0.54 27.35
N PRO A 621 -31.35 -0.60 27.32
CA PRO A 621 -32.10 -1.65 28.00
C PRO A 621 -31.90 -3.03 27.38
N LYS A 622 -31.61 -3.09 26.07
CA LYS A 622 -31.16 -4.33 25.41
C LYS A 622 -29.71 -4.21 24.98
N GLN A 623 -29.02 -5.34 25.06
CA GLN A 623 -27.64 -5.53 24.62
C GLN A 623 -27.64 -6.60 23.53
N PRO A 624 -27.51 -6.23 22.24
CA PRO A 624 -27.53 -7.22 21.18
C PRO A 624 -26.29 -8.14 21.25
N VAL A 625 -26.51 -9.42 20.97
CA VAL A 625 -25.47 -10.47 20.90
C VAL A 625 -24.67 -10.39 19.60
#